data_AF-A0A383EBC8-F1
#
_entry.id   AF-A0A383EBC8-F1
#
_cell.length_a   1.000
_cell.length_b   1.000
_cell.length_c   1.000
_cell.angle_alpha   90.00
_cell.angle_beta   90.00
_cell.angle_gamma   90.00
#
_symmetry.space_group_name_H-M   'P 1'
#
loop_
_entity.id
_entity.type
_entity.pdbx_description
1 polymer ?
#
loop_
_entity_poly.entity_id
_entity_poly.type
_entity_poly.pdbx_seq_one_letter_code
_entity_poly.pdbx_strand_id
1 'polypeptide(L)' 'MTTDNGLLTYPFVEIPEYGTTLEVAPGVYWLRMPLPMSLNHINLYLLEGNSGWTIVDTGIRGEETRDHWHDIFENYL' A
#
# COMPACT_ATOMS: atom_id res chain seq x y z
N MET A 1 13.78 -22.02 1.98
CA MET A 1 15.04 -21.42 2.44
C MET A 1 14.87 -19.91 2.41
N THR A 2 14.79 -19.26 3.55
CA THR A 2 15.04 -17.81 3.68
C THR A 2 16.21 -17.67 4.61
N THR A 3 17.29 -17.09 4.12
CA THR A 3 18.46 -16.69 4.91
C THR A 3 18.05 -15.50 5.77
N ASP A 4 17.55 -15.79 6.96
CA ASP A 4 17.44 -14.84 8.05
C ASP A 4 18.86 -14.55 8.57
N ASN A 5 19.41 -13.38 8.21
CA ASN A 5 20.67 -12.90 8.82
C ASN A 5 20.41 -12.18 10.17
N GLY A 6 19.18 -12.20 10.70
CA GLY A 6 18.82 -11.68 12.04
C GLY A 6 18.87 -10.16 12.18
N LEU A 7 19.03 -9.41 11.09
CA LEU A 7 19.24 -7.96 11.12
C LEU A 7 17.94 -7.14 11.08
N LEU A 8 16.86 -7.70 10.53
CA LEU A 8 15.58 -7.01 10.36
C LEU A 8 14.43 -7.90 10.81
N THR A 9 13.52 -7.32 11.60
CA THR A 9 12.23 -7.93 11.95
C THR A 9 11.15 -7.31 11.08
N TYR A 10 10.41 -8.13 10.35
CA TYR A 10 9.23 -7.71 9.59
C TYR A 10 7.98 -8.02 10.43
N PRO A 11 7.37 -7.02 11.09
CA PRO A 11 6.29 -7.26 12.05
C PRO A 11 4.96 -7.68 11.40
N PHE A 12 4.82 -7.45 10.10
CA PHE A 12 3.63 -7.82 9.33
C PHE A 12 3.95 -8.99 8.41
N VAL A 13 3.20 -10.09 8.57
CA VAL A 13 3.24 -11.24 7.65
C VAL A 13 2.37 -10.99 6.43
N GLU A 14 1.24 -10.31 6.66
CA GLU A 14 0.30 -9.94 5.61
C GLU A 14 0.82 -8.77 4.79
N ILE A 15 0.54 -8.84 3.50
CA ILE A 15 0.88 -7.83 2.51
C ILE A 15 -0.46 -7.46 1.85
N PRO A 16 -0.85 -6.17 1.80
CA PRO A 16 -2.10 -5.80 1.18
C PRO A 16 -2.08 -6.19 -0.31
N GLU A 17 -3.16 -6.82 -0.75
CA GLU A 17 -3.44 -7.05 -2.17
C GLU A 17 -3.67 -5.70 -2.87
N TYR A 18 -3.46 -5.65 -4.18
CA TYR A 18 -3.75 -4.43 -4.91
C TYR A 18 -5.24 -4.05 -4.80
N GLY A 19 -5.53 -2.76 -4.63
CA GLY A 19 -6.88 -2.26 -4.37
C GLY A 19 -7.36 -2.42 -2.91
N THR A 20 -6.51 -2.87 -1.99
CA THR A 20 -6.82 -3.02 -0.56
C THR A 20 -5.88 -2.22 0.33
N THR A 21 -6.21 -2.11 1.63
CA THR A 21 -5.40 -1.42 2.63
C THR A 21 -5.10 -2.34 3.82
N LEU A 22 -3.96 -2.14 4.48
CA LEU A 22 -3.59 -2.78 5.74
C LEU A 22 -3.19 -1.71 6.76
N GLU A 23 -3.84 -1.66 7.92
CA GLU A 23 -3.43 -0.75 9.00
C GLU A 23 -2.13 -1.24 9.65
N VAL A 24 -1.07 -0.42 9.58
CA VAL A 24 0.27 -0.76 10.08
C VAL A 24 0.67 0.05 11.32
N ALA A 25 -0.08 1.10 11.63
CA ALA A 25 -0.07 1.81 12.90
C ALA A 25 -1.41 2.54 13.03
N PRO A 26 -1.84 2.99 14.22
CA PRO A 26 -3.11 3.70 14.38
C PRO A 26 -3.25 4.88 13.41
N GLY A 27 -4.24 4.78 12.51
CA GLY A 27 -4.51 5.81 11.48
C GLY A 27 -3.51 5.84 10.32
N VAL A 28 -2.63 4.84 10.19
CA VAL A 28 -1.62 4.73 9.11
C VAL A 28 -1.84 3.43 8.36
N TYR A 29 -2.22 3.55 7.09
CA TYR A 29 -2.58 2.42 6.25
C TYR A 29 -1.59 2.27 5.11
N TRP A 30 -1.12 1.04 4.91
CA TRP A 30 -0.26 0.64 3.81
C TRP A 30 -1.11 0.16 2.63
N LEU A 31 -0.73 0.61 1.43
CA LEU A 31 -1.26 0.18 0.14
C LEU A 31 -0.12 -0.22 -0.78
N ARG A 32 -0.41 -1.03 -1.81
CA ARG A 32 0.54 -1.38 -2.86
C ARG A 32 -0.05 -1.11 -4.23
N MET A 33 0.80 -0.62 -5.13
CA MET A 33 0.48 -0.47 -6.55
C MET A 33 1.48 -1.24 -7.42
N PRO A 34 1.03 -1.90 -8.49
CA PRO A 34 1.90 -2.61 -9.42
C PRO A 34 2.77 -1.65 -10.23
N LEU A 35 3.95 -2.13 -10.62
CA LEU A 35 4.90 -1.43 -11.48
C LEU A 35 5.36 -2.36 -12.62
N PRO A 36 5.31 -1.92 -13.90
CA PRO A 36 5.66 -2.76 -15.06
C PRO A 36 7.18 -2.82 -15.31
N MET A 37 7.97 -3.07 -14.26
CA MET A 37 9.44 -3.10 -14.30
C MET A 37 10.00 -4.09 -13.28
N SER A 38 11.32 -4.23 -13.19
CA SER A 38 11.96 -5.20 -12.28
C SER A 38 11.62 -4.97 -10.81
N LEU A 39 11.53 -3.70 -10.38
CA LEU A 39 10.84 -3.32 -9.15
C LEU A 39 9.34 -3.36 -9.45
N ASN A 40 8.69 -4.46 -9.07
CA ASN A 40 7.34 -4.80 -9.54
C ASN A 40 6.19 -4.16 -8.74
N HIS A 41 6.49 -3.40 -7.69
CA HIS A 41 5.50 -2.66 -6.91
C HIS A 41 6.11 -1.46 -6.20
N ILE A 42 5.24 -0.55 -5.78
CA ILE A 42 5.55 0.56 -4.87
C ILE A 42 4.56 0.54 -3.70
N ASN A 43 5.04 0.89 -2.51
CA ASN A 43 4.20 1.07 -1.33
C ASN A 43 3.71 2.52 -1.27
N LEU A 44 2.43 2.70 -1.03
CA LEU A 44 1.80 3.99 -0.79
C LEU A 44 1.20 4.01 0.62
N TYR A 45 0.85 5.19 1.12
CA TYR A 45 0.24 5.32 2.44
C TYR A 45 -0.98 6.24 2.45
N LEU A 46 -1.99 5.83 3.21
CA LEU A 46 -3.09 6.68 3.62
C LEU A 46 -2.92 7.02 5.09
N LEU A 47 -3.04 8.31 5.40
CA LEU A 47 -3.00 8.82 6.78
C LEU A 47 -4.38 9.37 7.12
N GLU A 48 -5.01 8.78 8.15
CA GLU A 48 -6.29 9.25 8.67
C GLU A 48 -6.10 10.60 9.37
N GLY A 49 -6.89 11.58 8.95
CA GLY A 49 -6.94 12.90 9.53
C GLY A 49 -8.33 13.21 10.10
N ASN A 50 -8.45 14.33 10.81
CA ASN A 50 -9.68 14.70 11.51
C ASN A 50 -10.92 14.87 10.61
N SER A 51 -10.74 15.11 9.31
CA SER A 51 -11.83 15.36 8.37
C SER A 51 -11.58 14.73 7.00
N GLY A 52 -10.87 13.61 6.96
CA GLY A 52 -10.55 12.89 5.72
C GLY A 52 -9.16 12.29 5.74
N TRP A 53 -8.55 12.21 4.56
CA TRP A 53 -7.33 11.42 4.35
C TRP A 53 -6.23 12.23 3.69
N THR A 54 -4.98 11.96 4.09
CA THR A 54 -3.80 12.39 3.36
C THR A 54 -3.18 11.20 2.63
N ILE A 55 -3.00 11.33 1.33
CA ILE A 55 -2.33 10.32 0.49
C ILE A 55 -0.84 10.66 0.39
N VAL A 56 0.02 9.66 0.61
CA VAL A 56 1.46 9.73 0.37
C VAL A 56 1.80 8.86 -0.83
N ASP A 57 2.32 9.50 -1.88
CA ASP A 57 2.58 8.94 -3.22
C ASP A 57 1.33 8.36 -3.92
N THR A 58 1.46 8.04 -5.21
CA THR A 58 0.30 7.66 -6.05
C THR A 58 0.52 6.49 -7.01
N GLY A 59 1.76 6.02 -7.17
CA GLY A 59 2.13 5.04 -8.18
C GLY A 59 2.34 5.64 -9.58
N ILE A 60 2.58 4.78 -10.57
CA ILE A 60 2.76 5.21 -11.97
C ILE A 60 1.40 5.35 -12.66
N ARG A 61 1.28 6.33 -13.56
CA ARG A 61 0.08 6.52 -14.37
C ARG A 61 -0.18 5.28 -15.26
N GLY A 62 -1.32 4.63 -15.06
CA GLY A 62 -1.77 3.47 -15.83
C GLY A 62 -3.24 3.16 -15.54
N GLU A 63 -3.83 2.29 -16.35
CA GLU A 63 -5.20 1.80 -16.15
C GLU A 63 -5.30 1.00 -14.85
N GLU A 64 -4.42 0.02 -14.65
CA GLU A 64 -4.37 -0.83 -13.45
C GLU A 64 -4.24 0.00 -12.14
N THR A 65 -3.30 0.95 -12.08
CA THR A 65 -3.15 1.85 -10.92
C THR A 65 -4.43 2.65 -10.65
N ARG A 66 -5.10 3.13 -11.70
CA ARG A 66 -6.33 3.92 -11.56
C ARG A 66 -7.48 3.06 -11.06
N ASP A 67 -7.61 1.85 -11.58
CA ASP A 67 -8.69 0.93 -11.21
C ASP A 67 -8.54 0.51 -9.73
N HIS A 68 -7.31 0.21 -9.28
CA HIS A 68 -7.06 -0.02 -7.85
C HIS A 68 -7.34 1.21 -6.98
N TRP A 69 -7.03 2.43 -7.44
CA TRP A 69 -7.42 3.63 -6.72
C TRP A 69 -8.94 3.77 -6.63
N HIS A 70 -9.70 3.42 -7.68
CA HIS A 70 -11.16 3.41 -7.63
C HIS A 70 -11.68 2.40 -6.60
N ASP A 71 -11.13 1.18 -6.56
CA ASP A 71 -11.48 0.19 -5.53
C ASP A 71 -11.20 0.74 -4.12
N ILE A 72 -10.07 1.45 -3.94
CA ILE A 72 -9.72 2.05 -2.66
C ILE A 72 -10.71 3.16 -2.27
N PHE A 73 -11.04 4.05 -3.21
CA PHE A 73 -12.01 5.12 -2.99
C PHE A 73 -13.42 4.61 -2.70
N GLU A 74 -13.82 3.50 -3.30
CA GLU A 74 -15.17 2.95 -3.09
C GLU A 74 -15.31 2.21 -1.76
N ASN A 75 -14.24 1.56 -1.29
CA ASN A 75 -14.33 0.62 -0.17
C ASN A 75 -13.69 1.11 1.14
N TYR A 76 -12.81 2.11 1.10
CA TYR A 76 -12.02 2.51 2.29
C TYR A 76 -11.98 4.01 2.58
N LEU A 77 -12.44 4.87 1.66
CA LEU A 77 -12.40 6.34 1.78
C LEU A 77 -13.80 6.95 1.73
#